data_AF-Q177Y9-F1
#
_entry.id   AF-Q177Y9-F1
#
_cell.length_a   1.000
_cell.length_b   1.000
_cell.length_c   1.000
_cell.angle_alpha   90.00
_cell.angle_beta   90.00
_cell.angle_gamma   90.00
#
_symmetry.space_group_name_H-M   'P 1'
#
loop_
_entity.id
_entity.type
_entity.pdbx_description
1 polymer ?
#
loop_
_entity_poly.entity_id
_entity_poly.type
_entity_poly.pdbx_seq_one_letter_code
_entity_poly.pdbx_strand_id
1 'polypeptide(L)'
;MDIGALAQPSAGQRRSATYEDCEQPPEIAHGSARITVDETEEFVTARYSCAAGFRLEGKADIRCDIDSDEWQVKELPKCVNEILFIAM
;
A
#
# COMPACT_ATOMS: atom_id res chain seq x y z
N MET A 1 31.63 -16.28 11.98
CA MET A 1 30.42 -16.00 12.78
C MET A 1 30.02 -14.58 12.43
N ASP A 2 28.97 -14.55 11.62
CA ASP A 2 28.17 -13.49 11.00
C ASP A 2 28.72 -12.06 10.77
N ILE A 3 29.06 -11.84 9.48
CA ILE A 3 28.67 -10.74 8.58
C ILE A 3 27.54 -9.82 9.07
N GLY A 4 27.86 -8.54 9.31
CA GLY A 4 26.89 -7.46 9.46
C GLY A 4 26.78 -6.65 8.16
N ALA A 5 25.65 -6.80 7.46
CA ALA A 5 25.36 -6.11 6.21
C ALA A 5 25.20 -4.59 6.42
N LEU A 6 25.67 -3.82 5.43
CA LEU A 6 25.43 -2.38 5.33
C LEU A 6 23.94 -2.16 5.09
N ALA A 7 23.23 -1.65 6.10
CA ALA A 7 21.87 -1.17 5.96
C ALA A 7 21.84 0.05 5.02
N GLN A 8 20.99 -0.03 4.00
CA GLN A 8 20.78 1.02 3.00
C GLN A 8 20.01 2.20 3.63
N PRO A 9 20.34 3.45 3.30
CA PRO A 9 19.62 4.61 3.81
C PRO A 9 18.33 4.79 3.00
N SER A 10 17.21 4.31 3.51
CA SER A 10 15.88 4.73 3.04
C SER A 10 15.63 6.17 3.50
N ALA A 11 15.31 7.03 2.53
CA ALA A 11 15.12 8.46 2.71
C ALA A 11 13.99 8.79 3.71
N GLY A 12 14.23 9.78 4.58
CA GLY A 12 13.17 10.54 5.25
C GLY A 12 12.80 10.10 6.67
N GLN A 13 13.73 10.24 7.62
CA GLN A 13 13.42 10.08 9.04
C GLN A 13 12.60 11.28 9.57
N ARG A 14 11.31 11.07 9.87
CA ARG A 14 10.61 11.88 10.89
C ARG A 14 9.54 11.03 11.61
N ARG A 15 9.94 10.50 12.78
CA ARG A 15 9.10 9.88 13.83
C ARG A 15 8.15 8.77 13.34
N SER A 16 8.70 7.57 13.11
CA SER A 16 7.95 6.35 12.79
C SER A 16 8.27 5.30 13.87
N ALA A 17 7.39 5.12 14.86
CA ALA A 17 7.55 4.06 15.85
C ALA A 17 6.22 3.56 16.45
N THR A 18 5.06 3.91 15.87
CA THR A 18 3.76 3.59 16.51
C THR A 18 2.68 3.04 15.57
N TYR A 19 2.92 2.89 14.27
CA TYR A 19 1.92 2.37 13.31
C TYR A 19 2.56 1.47 12.24
N GLU A 20 3.18 0.36 12.67
CA GLU A 20 3.96 -0.52 11.79
C GLU A 20 3.08 -1.15 10.68
N ASP A 21 1.81 -1.43 10.97
CA ASP A 21 0.90 -2.07 10.01
C ASP A 21 0.34 -1.05 9.00
N CYS A 22 0.07 0.19 9.43
CA CYS A 22 -0.35 1.26 8.50
C CYS A 22 0.74 1.70 7.50
N GLU A 23 2.01 1.37 7.74
CA GLU A 23 3.10 1.60 6.78
C GLU A 23 3.16 0.54 5.66
N GLN A 24 2.48 -0.59 5.87
CA GLN A 24 2.51 -1.75 4.97
C GLN A 24 1.09 -2.08 4.47
N PRO A 25 0.62 -1.41 3.41
CA PRO A 25 -0.68 -1.73 2.82
C PRO A 25 -0.72 -3.17 2.31
N PRO A 26 -1.88 -3.86 2.40
CA PRO A 26 -2.01 -5.23 1.93
C PRO A 26 -1.55 -5.40 0.49
N GLU A 27 -0.75 -6.42 0.21
CA GLU A 27 -0.27 -6.66 -1.15
C GLU A 27 -1.39 -7.15 -2.06
N ILE A 28 -1.36 -6.71 -3.32
CA ILE A 28 -2.24 -7.20 -4.39
C ILE A 28 -1.39 -7.68 -5.57
N ALA A 29 -1.82 -8.77 -6.21
CA ALA A 29 -1.13 -9.27 -7.39
C ALA A 29 -1.14 -8.21 -8.52
N HIS A 30 0.00 -8.03 -9.18
CA HIS A 30 0.17 -7.08 -10.29
C HIS A 30 -0.15 -5.62 -9.95
N GLY A 31 -0.08 -5.25 -8.67
CA GLY A 31 -0.26 -3.87 -8.23
C GLY A 31 0.79 -3.43 -7.24
N SER A 32 0.79 -2.13 -6.98
CA SER A 32 1.63 -1.46 -5.98
C SER A 32 0.82 -0.35 -5.33
N ALA A 33 1.14 -0.02 -4.07
CA ALA A 33 0.50 1.05 -3.34
C ALA A 33 1.48 2.19 -3.04
N ARG A 34 0.95 3.42 -3.01
CA ARG A 34 1.63 4.59 -2.47
C ARG A 34 0.86 5.08 -1.24
N ILE A 35 1.58 5.30 -0.14
CA ILE A 35 1.00 5.78 1.12
C ILE A 35 1.10 7.30 1.26
N THR A 36 0.10 7.90 1.88
CA THR A 36 0.07 9.31 2.31
C THR A 36 -0.64 9.41 3.65
N VAL A 37 -0.07 10.14 4.60
CA VAL A 37 -0.70 10.45 5.89
C VAL A 37 -1.57 11.70 5.72
N ASP A 38 -2.75 11.72 6.33
CA ASP A 38 -3.59 12.92 6.36
C ASP A 38 -3.03 14.02 7.27
N GLU A 39 -3.57 15.24 7.15
CA GLU A 39 -3.10 16.41 7.91
C GLU A 39 -3.33 16.27 9.42
N THR A 40 -4.31 15.45 9.81
CA THR A 40 -4.65 15.18 11.21
C THR A 40 -3.82 14.06 11.82
N GLU A 41 -3.03 13.34 11.02
CA GLU A 41 -2.27 12.13 11.43
C GLU A 41 -3.17 11.06 12.07
N GLU A 42 -4.44 11.01 11.69
CA GLU A 42 -5.41 10.01 12.18
C GLU A 42 -5.49 8.82 11.21
N PHE A 43 -5.22 9.06 9.92
CA PHE A 43 -5.29 8.01 8.90
C PHE A 43 -4.12 8.02 7.93
N VAL A 44 -3.67 6.82 7.58
CA VAL A 44 -2.84 6.59 6.39
C VAL A 44 -3.75 6.18 5.24
N THR A 45 -3.59 6.81 4.08
CA THR A 45 -4.25 6.39 2.84
C THR A 45 -3.26 5.67 1.95
N ALA A 46 -3.60 4.45 1.53
CA ALA A 46 -2.88 3.73 0.47
C ALA A 46 -3.66 3.82 -0.84
N ARG A 47 -3.00 4.32 -1.87
CA ARG A 47 -3.52 4.38 -3.25
C ARG A 47 -2.85 3.33 -4.11
N TYR A 48 -3.62 2.36 -4.59
CA TYR A 48 -3.16 1.31 -5.48
C TYR A 48 -3.08 1.75 -6.94
N SER A 49 -2.15 1.14 -7.65
CA SER A 49 -1.98 1.25 -9.09
C SER A 49 -1.54 -0.10 -9.64
N CYS A 50 -1.99 -0.45 -10.84
CA CYS A 50 -1.66 -1.71 -11.48
C CYS A 50 -0.43 -1.58 -12.37
N ALA A 51 0.31 -2.69 -12.51
CA ALA A 51 1.37 -2.83 -13.49
C ALA A 51 0.83 -2.72 -14.93
N ALA A 52 1.72 -2.45 -15.88
CA ALA A 52 1.35 -2.34 -17.29
C ALA A 52 0.66 -3.63 -17.80
N GLY A 53 -0.41 -3.48 -18.58
CA GLY A 53 -1.24 -4.59 -19.08
C GLY A 53 -2.28 -5.09 -18.10
N PHE A 54 -2.44 -4.44 -16.94
CA PHE A 54 -3.49 -4.72 -15.96
C PHE A 54 -4.30 -3.46 -15.68
N ARG A 55 -5.60 -3.66 -15.49
CA ARG A 55 -6.55 -2.61 -15.09
C ARG A 55 -6.94 -2.80 -13.63
N LEU A 56 -7.12 -1.69 -12.91
CA LEU A 56 -7.61 -1.71 -11.53
C LEU A 56 -9.14 -1.91 -11.51
N GLU A 57 -9.59 -2.90 -10.77
CA GLU A 57 -10.98 -3.18 -10.46
C GLU A 57 -11.22 -2.97 -8.95
N GLY A 58 -12.23 -2.18 -8.60
CA GLY A 58 -12.52 -1.78 -7.23
C GLY A 58 -12.05 -0.36 -6.88
N LYS A 59 -12.03 -0.03 -5.59
CA LYS A 59 -11.56 1.27 -5.11
C LYS A 59 -10.04 1.29 -5.04
N ALA A 60 -9.42 2.28 -5.67
CA ALA A 60 -7.97 2.45 -5.64
C ALA A 60 -7.45 2.83 -4.25
N ASP A 61 -8.28 3.48 -3.43
CA ASP A 61 -7.87 4.02 -2.14
C ASP A 61 -8.47 3.19 -0.99
N ILE A 62 -7.61 2.83 -0.03
CA ILE A 62 -7.99 2.29 1.28
C ILE A 62 -7.35 3.15 2.37
N ARG A 63 -7.92 3.10 3.58
CA ARG A 63 -7.43 3.87 4.73
C ARG A 63 -7.03 2.92 5.85
N CYS A 64 -5.98 3.26 6.56
CA CYS A 64 -5.59 2.67 7.83
C CYS A 64 -5.90 3.68 8.91
N ASP A 65 -6.57 3.22 9.96
CA ASP A 65 -6.79 4.00 11.17
C ASP A 65 -5.56 3.84 12.06
N ILE A 66 -4.84 4.95 12.32
CA ILE A 66 -3.53 4.92 12.99
C ILE A 66 -3.67 4.53 14.47
N ASP A 67 -4.79 4.88 15.11
CA ASP A 67 -5.02 4.58 16.53
C ASP A 67 -5.25 3.08 16.77
N SER A 68 -5.95 2.42 15.84
CA SER A 68 -6.18 0.98 15.86
C SER A 68 -5.11 0.15 15.14
N ASP A 69 -4.26 0.80 14.34
CA ASP A 69 -3.30 0.18 13.41
C ASP A 69 -3.98 -0.81 12.42
N GLU A 70 -5.23 -0.52 12.03
CA GLU A 70 -6.04 -1.41 11.20
C GLU A 70 -6.43 -0.79 9.85
N TRP A 71 -6.18 -1.54 8.77
CA TRP A 71 -6.67 -1.23 7.43
C TRP A 71 -8.19 -1.41 7.33
N GLN A 72 -8.89 -0.29 7.12
CA GLN A 72 -10.33 -0.19 6.96
C GLN A 72 -10.74 -0.61 5.54
N VAL A 73 -10.61 -1.89 5.24
CA VAL A 73 -10.94 -2.47 3.92
C VAL A 73 -11.75 -3.76 4.06
N LYS A 74 -12.90 -3.80 3.38
CA LYS A 74 -13.71 -5.03 3.27
C LYS A 74 -13.23 -5.93 2.13
N GLU A 75 -12.89 -5.34 0.99
CA GLU A 75 -12.44 -6.03 -0.21
C GLU A 75 -11.31 -5.23 -0.87
N LEU A 76 -10.20 -5.91 -1.18
CA LEU A 76 -9.05 -5.29 -1.84
C LEU A 76 -9.33 -5.06 -3.33
N PRO A 77 -8.76 -3.99 -3.92
CA PRO A 77 -8.77 -3.83 -5.37
C PRO A 77 -8.01 -4.98 -6.04
N LYS A 78 -8.40 -5.29 -7.27
CA LYS A 78 -7.79 -6.34 -8.08
C LYS A 78 -7.18 -5.73 -9.33
N CYS A 79 -5.97 -6.16 -9.66
CA CYS A 79 -5.39 -5.88 -10.96
C CYS A 79 -5.71 -7.05 -11.88
N VAL A 80 -6.56 -6.78 -12.86
CA VAL A 80 -7.09 -7.77 -13.81
C VAL A 80 -6.47 -7.53 -15.18
N ASN A 81 -6.11 -8.60 -15.88
CA ASN A 81 -5.42 -8.48 -17.17
C ASN A 81 -6.30 -7.70 -18.16
N GLU A 82 -5.76 -6.62 -18.71
CA GLU A 82 -6.48 -5.72 -19.62
C GLU A 82 -6.90 -6.44 -20.91
N ILE A 83 -6.16 -7.46 -21.33
CA ILE A 83 -6.49 -8.30 -22.49
C ILE A 83 -7.75 -9.14 -22.23
N LEU A 84 -7.99 -9.58 -20.98
CA LEU A 84 -9.21 -10.30 -20.62
C LEU A 84 -10.45 -9.40 -20.68
N PHE A 85 -10.28 -8.09 -20.47
CA PHE A 85 -11.37 -7.13 -20.56
C PHE A 85 -11.78 -6.79 -21.99
N ILE A 86 -10.83 -6.75 -22.91
CA ILE A 86 -11.08 -6.35 -24.31
C ILE A 86 -11.68 -7.51 -25.13
N ALA A 87 -11.57 -8.75 -24.65
CA ALA A 87 -12.06 -9.95 -25.33
C ALA A 87 -13.52 -10.35 -24.98
N MET A 88 -14.24 -9.54 -24.21
CA MET A 88 -15.65 -9.76 -23.84
C MET A 88 -16.63 -8.91 -24.64
#